data_AF-A0A2E7ML07-F1
#
_entry.id   AF-A0A2E7ML07-F1
#
_cell.length_a   1.000
_cell.length_b   1.000
_cell.length_c   1.000
_cell.angle_alpha   90.00
_cell.angle_beta   90.00
_cell.angle_gamma   90.00
#
_symmetry.space_group_name_H-M   'P 1'
#
loop_
_entity.id
_entity.type
_entity.pdbx_description
1 polymer ?
#
loop_
_entity_poly.entity_id
_entity_poly.type
_entity_poly.pdbx_seq_one_letter_code
_entity_poly.pdbx_strand_id
1 'polypeptide(L)' 'MSWKLGNRTLDFADRVQIMGILNVTPDSFFDGGRYLERQGAVQAALQMV' A
#
# COMPACT_ATOMS: atom_id res chain seq x y z
N MET A 1 -1.92 -10.60 19.13
CA MET A 1 -1.32 -11.47 18.09
C MET A 1 -0.40 -10.59 17.27
N SER A 2 0.91 -10.77 17.38
CA SER A 2 1.91 -9.82 16.87
C SER A 2 2.67 -10.40 15.68
N TRP A 3 2.75 -9.64 14.58
CA TRP A 3 3.38 -10.05 13.32
C TRP A 3 4.59 -9.16 13.03
N LYS A 4 5.73 -9.77 12.67
CA LYS A 4 6.96 -9.06 12.30
C LYS A 4 7.06 -8.93 10.78
N LEU A 5 7.19 -7.69 10.29
CA LEU A 5 7.27 -7.32 8.88
C LEU A 5 8.52 -6.44 8.66
N GLY A 6 9.63 -7.08 8.30
CA GLY A 6 10.92 -6.39 8.19
C GLY A 6 11.32 -5.73 9.52
N ASN A 7 11.43 -4.40 9.51
CA ASN A 7 11.74 -3.59 10.70
C ASN A 7 10.50 -3.08 11.45
N ARG A 8 9.29 -3.50 11.07
CA ARG A 8 8.04 -3.11 11.73
C ARG A 8 7.36 -4.30 12.40
N THR A 9 6.53 -4.00 13.39
CA THR A 9 5.69 -4.97 14.09
C THR A 9 4.25 -4.48 14.04
N LEU A 10 3.34 -5.34 13.54
CA LEU A 10 1.90 -5.08 13.57
C LEU A 10 1.28 -5.88 14.70
N ASP A 11 0.57 -5.19 15.59
CA ASP A 11 -0.20 -5.83 16.65
C ASP A 11 -1.69 -5.81 16.32
N PHE A 12 -2.26 -7.00 16.25
CA PHE A 12 -3.68 -7.25 15.98
C PHE A 12 -4.47 -7.62 17.24
N ALA A 13 -3.86 -7.65 18.43
CA ALA A 13 -4.60 -7.90 19.67
C ALA A 13 -5.51 -6.73 20.03
N ASP A 14 -4.95 -5.52 20.01
CA ASP A 14 -5.57 -4.37 20.67
C ASP A 14 -6.13 -3.33 19.70
N ARG A 15 -5.95 -3.52 18.39
CA ARG A 15 -6.40 -2.57 17.36
C ARG A 15 -6.58 -3.23 16.00
N VAL A 16 -7.57 -2.71 15.26
CA VAL A 16 -7.75 -3.04 13.85
C VAL A 16 -6.64 -2.38 13.03
N GLN A 17 -6.05 -3.15 12.12
CA GLN A 17 -5.07 -2.64 11.16
C GLN A 17 -5.76 -2.38 9.82
N ILE A 18 -5.51 -1.23 9.22
CA ILE A 18 -5.99 -0.88 7.88
C ILE A 18 -4.82 -0.99 6.91
N MET A 19 -5.04 -1.68 5.78
CA MET A 19 -4.05 -1.83 4.72
C MET A 19 -4.51 -1.06 3.49
N GLY A 20 -3.76 -0.02 3.12
CA GLY A 20 -3.92 0.63 1.82
C GLY A 20 -3.48 -0.31 0.70
N ILE A 21 -4.33 -0.50 -0.30
CA ILE A 21 -4.02 -1.31 -1.48
C ILE A 21 -3.58 -0.37 -2.60
N LEU A 22 -2.40 -0.60 -3.16
CA LEU A 22 -1.90 0.10 -4.33
C LEU A 22 -1.63 -0.92 -5.44
N ASN A 23 -2.42 -0.88 -6.50
CA ASN A 23 -2.22 -1.71 -7.68
C ASN A 23 -1.22 -1.01 -8.62
N VAL A 24 -0.17 -1.72 -9.01
CA VAL A 24 0.86 -1.22 -9.94
C VAL A 24 0.98 -2.21 -11.09
N THR A 25 -0.08 -2.31 -11.89
CA THR A 25 -0.15 -3.27 -13.00
C THR A 25 -0.70 -2.60 -14.27
N PRO A 26 -0.22 -2.99 -15.47
CA PRO A 26 -0.68 -2.44 -16.74
C PRO A 26 -2.17 -2.65 -17.05
N ASP A 27 -2.80 -3.62 -16.38
CA ASP A 27 -4.19 -4.05 -16.60
C ASP A 27 -5.22 -3.36 -15.69
N SER A 28 -4.80 -2.52 -14.75
CA SER A 28 -5.72 -1.69 -13.97
C SER A 28 -6.16 -0.46 -14.78
N PHE A 29 -7.16 -0.64 -15.65
CA PHE A 29 -7.69 0.37 -16.59
C PHE A 29 -8.35 1.61 -15.95
N PHE A 30 -8.44 1.70 -14.61
CA PHE A 30 -9.22 2.76 -13.95
C PHE A 30 -8.56 4.15 -14.03
N ASP A 31 -7.22 4.23 -13.99
CA ASP A 31 -6.49 5.52 -13.94
C ASP A 31 -5.73 5.86 -15.24
N GLY A 32 -5.97 5.13 -16.33
CA GLY A 32 -5.31 5.38 -17.63
C GLY A 32 -3.78 5.24 -17.59
N GLY A 33 -3.23 4.45 -16.67
CA GLY A 33 -1.79 4.25 -16.51
C GLY A 33 -1.05 5.30 -15.65
N ARG A 34 -1.78 6.19 -14.95
CA ARG A 34 -1.22 7.27 -14.11
C ARG A 34 -0.22 6.81 -13.04
N TYR A 35 -0.26 5.54 -12.64
CA TYR A 35 0.65 4.96 -11.64
C TYR A 35 1.58 3.86 -12.19
N LEU A 36 1.65 3.69 -13.52
CA LEU A 36 2.60 2.73 -14.12
C LEU A 36 4.04 3.20 -14.00
N GLU A 37 4.25 4.51 -13.88
CA GLU A 37 5.55 5.06 -13.55
C GLU A 37 5.81 4.91 -12.04
N ARG A 38 7.00 4.37 -11.71
CA ARG A 38 7.45 4.12 -10.33
C ARG A 38 7.23 5.32 -9.40
N GLN A 39 7.45 6.53 -9.89
CA GLN A 39 7.27 7.76 -9.10
C GLN A 39 5.81 7.98 -8.72
N GLY A 40 4.87 7.76 -9.66
CA GLY A 40 3.43 7.86 -9.39
C GLY A 40 2.98 6.87 -8.31
N ALA A 41 3.40 5.61 -8.40
CA ALA A 41 3.09 4.60 -7.39
C ALA A 41 3.63 5.00 -5.99
N VAL A 42 4.86 5.50 -5.92
CA VAL A 42 5.43 5.97 -4.64
C VAL A 42 4.64 7.14 -4.08
N GLN A 43 4.26 8.13 -4.89
CA GLN A 43 3.46 9.26 -4.42
C GLN A 43 2.08 8.81 -3.91
N ALA A 44 1.41 7.89 -4.62
CA ALA A 44 0.13 7.34 -4.18
C ALA A 44 0.23 6.62 -2.84
N ALA A 45 1.28 5.82 -2.63
CA ALA A 45 1.52 5.15 -1.35
C ALA A 45 1.75 6.15 -0.20
N LEU A 46 2.44 7.26 -0.47
CA LEU A 46 2.69 8.32 0.52
C LEU A 46 1.43 9.09 0.92
N GLN A 47 0.37 9.07 0.11
CA GLN A 47 -0.93 9.68 0.49
C GLN A 47 -1.74 8.80 1.46
N MET A 48 -1.35 7.54 1.67
CA MET A 48 -2.09 6.58 2.51
C MET A 48 -1.56 6.49 3.96
N VAL A 49 -0.50 7.25 4.28
CA VAL A 49 0.21 7.19 5.58
C VAL A 49 0.05 8.45 6.41
#